data_AF-W7DRH2-F1
#
_entry.id   AF-W7DRH2-F1
#
_cell.length_a   1.000
_cell.length_b   1.000
_cell.length_c   1.000
_cell.angle_alpha   90.00
_cell.angle_beta   90.00
_cell.angle_gamma   90.00
#
_symmetry.space_group_name_H-M   'P 1'
#
loop_
_entity.id
_entity.type
_entity.pdbx_description
1 polymer ?
#
loop_
_entity_poly.entity_id
_entity_poly.type
_entity_poly.pdbx_seq_one_letter_code
_entity_poly.pdbx_strand_id
1 'polypeptide(L)'
;MIKEMVLIYNPAAGKNKFRKWMRVIEEKLVAADFNVTLVSSTSEPKSVLKLAKAAADSGVQTIVAAGGDGTVNEVVNGIMRSDKRPVLGILPMGTTNDYARALGVNKNPLDALNNILNRETVEIDIGKANQDEFFINNAAAGKITEITYAVPETKKNRYGRLAYLLDGLKMLPKLRPTNVEITFDGERFSGPILLCFVNNSNTVGGLESLCPPAKINDGYFDLLILKKSITSKIVFAFLVIKAWHTP
;
A
#
# COMPACT_ATOMS: atom_id res chain seq x y z
N MET A 1 26.99 19.08 -1.33
CA MET A 1 26.47 18.35 -0.15
C MET A 1 26.34 16.89 -0.54
N ILE A 2 26.96 15.99 0.23
CA ILE A 2 26.76 14.55 0.10
C ILE A 2 25.29 14.26 0.45
N LYS A 3 24.59 13.51 -0.40
CA LYS A 3 23.17 13.18 -0.19
C LYS A 3 23.10 11.89 0.61
N GLU A 4 22.58 11.97 1.83
CA GLU A 4 22.37 10.78 2.67
C GLU A 4 21.08 10.07 2.28
N MET A 5 21.17 8.75 2.15
CA MET A 5 20.04 7.87 1.83
C MET A 5 20.11 6.61 2.68
N VAL A 6 18.97 6.15 3.17
CA VAL A 6 18.85 4.82 3.80
C VAL A 6 18.02 3.93 2.90
N LEU A 7 18.57 2.80 2.48
CA LEU A 7 17.86 1.79 1.70
C LEU A 7 17.50 0.61 2.61
N ILE A 8 16.22 0.45 2.88
CA ILE A 8 15.66 -0.62 3.70
C ILE A 8 15.14 -1.71 2.79
N TYR A 9 15.66 -2.92 2.91
CA TYR A 9 15.24 -4.06 2.08
C TYR A 9 14.73 -5.24 2.91
N ASN A 10 13.73 -5.93 2.38
CA ASN A 10 13.28 -7.21 2.93
C ASN A 10 13.97 -8.37 2.17
N PRO A 11 14.87 -9.14 2.81
CA PRO A 11 15.59 -10.23 2.15
C PRO A 11 14.67 -11.28 1.51
N ALA A 12 13.53 -11.57 2.17
CA ALA A 12 12.60 -12.60 1.73
C ALA A 12 11.69 -12.16 0.56
N ALA A 13 11.66 -10.87 0.23
CA ALA A 13 10.79 -10.34 -0.82
C ALA A 13 11.16 -10.89 -2.22
N GLY A 14 10.13 -11.24 -3.00
CA GLY A 14 10.26 -11.55 -4.44
C GLY A 14 11.23 -12.69 -4.77
N LYS A 15 11.32 -13.73 -3.93
CA LYS A 15 12.26 -14.85 -4.10
C LYS A 15 13.74 -14.41 -4.06
N ASN A 16 14.10 -13.56 -3.11
CA ASN A 16 15.45 -13.03 -2.93
C ASN A 16 15.94 -12.19 -4.13
N LYS A 17 15.01 -11.51 -4.84
CA LYS A 17 15.34 -10.68 -6.02
C LYS A 17 16.39 -9.63 -5.69
N PHE A 18 16.31 -9.01 -4.50
CA PHE A 18 17.23 -7.96 -4.07
C PHE A 18 18.70 -8.42 -4.08
N ARG A 19 19.01 -9.63 -3.62
CA ARG A 19 20.40 -10.15 -3.61
C ARG A 19 21.05 -10.16 -4.99
N LYS A 20 20.25 -10.37 -6.05
CA LYS A 20 20.74 -10.37 -7.43
C LYS A 20 21.12 -8.97 -7.93
N TRP A 21 20.45 -7.95 -7.41
CA TRP A 21 20.61 -6.55 -7.84
C TRP A 21 21.48 -5.73 -6.90
N MET A 22 21.73 -6.22 -5.68
CA MET A 22 22.41 -5.49 -4.61
C MET A 22 23.71 -4.82 -5.06
N ARG A 23 24.61 -5.60 -5.69
CA ARG A 23 25.90 -5.07 -6.17
C ARG A 23 25.72 -3.95 -7.19
N VAL A 24 24.83 -4.13 -8.17
CA VAL A 24 24.59 -3.14 -9.23
C VAL A 24 23.91 -1.88 -8.67
N ILE A 25 23.01 -2.04 -7.69
CA ILE A 25 22.35 -0.93 -7.02
C ILE A 25 23.37 -0.10 -6.23
N GLU A 26 24.25 -0.77 -5.48
CA GLU A 26 25.32 -0.14 -4.71
C GLU A 26 26.31 0.61 -5.61
N GLU A 27 26.81 -0.05 -6.67
CA GLU A 27 27.70 0.57 -7.68
C GLU A 27 27.07 1.84 -8.28
N LYS A 28 25.78 1.80 -8.64
CA LYS A 28 25.07 2.96 -9.20
C LYS A 28 24.85 4.09 -8.21
N LEU A 29 24.58 3.77 -6.94
CA LEU A 29 24.37 4.77 -5.89
C LEU A 29 25.68 5.49 -5.55
N VAL A 30 26.78 4.75 -5.46
CA VAL A 30 28.13 5.30 -5.26
C VAL A 30 28.53 6.18 -6.44
N ALA A 31 28.33 5.70 -7.67
CA ALA A 31 28.64 6.48 -8.88
C ALA A 31 27.80 7.77 -9.04
N ALA A 32 26.69 7.88 -8.30
CA ALA A 32 25.81 9.05 -8.29
C ALA A 32 26.03 9.97 -7.07
N ASP A 33 27.14 9.80 -6.34
CA ASP A 33 27.54 10.58 -5.16
C ASP A 33 26.51 10.55 -4.00
N PHE A 34 25.78 9.44 -3.85
CA PHE A 34 24.94 9.19 -2.69
C PHE A 34 25.72 8.43 -1.61
N ASN A 35 25.66 8.91 -0.37
CA ASN A 35 26.10 8.14 0.79
C ASN A 35 24.93 7.28 1.27
N VAL A 36 25.02 5.97 1.00
CA VAL A 36 23.90 5.05 1.23
C VAL A 36 24.19 4.10 2.37
N THR A 37 23.28 4.06 3.34
CA THR A 37 23.24 3.01 4.34
C THR A 37 22.25 1.92 3.91
N LEU A 38 22.78 0.73 3.62
CA LEU A 38 21.97 -0.46 3.30
C LEU A 38 21.56 -1.16 4.60
N VAL A 39 20.25 -1.33 4.82
CA VAL A 39 19.73 -1.96 6.04
C VAL A 39 18.78 -3.10 5.70
N SER A 40 19.12 -4.30 6.17
CA SER A 40 18.24 -5.47 6.07
C SER A 40 17.16 -5.43 7.15
N SER A 41 15.92 -5.71 6.78
CA SER A 41 14.89 -6.04 7.76
C SER A 41 15.19 -7.39 8.43
N THR A 42 14.66 -7.58 9.62
CA THR A 42 14.72 -8.84 10.39
C THR A 42 13.36 -9.56 10.33
N SER A 43 13.29 -10.76 10.91
CA SER A 43 12.03 -11.50 11.11
C SER A 43 11.17 -10.94 12.24
N GLU A 44 11.65 -9.95 12.99
CA GLU A 44 10.87 -9.33 14.04
C GLU A 44 9.63 -8.62 13.49
N PRO A 45 8.50 -8.67 14.22
CA PRO A 45 7.33 -7.88 13.86
C PRO A 45 7.68 -6.39 13.73
N LYS A 46 7.22 -5.77 12.64
CA LYS A 46 7.38 -4.34 12.35
C LYS A 46 8.84 -3.88 12.24
N SER A 47 9.76 -4.78 11.87
CA SER A 47 11.18 -4.46 11.73
C SER A 47 11.44 -3.32 10.74
N VAL A 48 10.77 -3.34 9.57
CA VAL A 48 10.92 -2.30 8.54
C VAL A 48 10.43 -0.95 9.05
N LEU A 49 9.31 -0.93 9.77
CA LEU A 49 8.77 0.29 10.38
C LEU A 49 9.76 0.91 11.37
N LYS A 50 10.33 0.10 12.29
CA LYS A 50 11.30 0.59 13.29
C LYS A 50 12.53 1.21 12.61
N LEU A 51 13.05 0.54 11.58
CA LEU A 51 14.20 1.03 10.80
C LEU A 51 13.88 2.33 10.07
N ALA A 52 12.72 2.43 9.43
CA ALA A 52 12.29 3.63 8.72
C ALA A 52 12.08 4.82 9.66
N LYS A 53 11.50 4.60 10.84
CA LYS A 53 11.37 5.66 11.85
C LYS A 53 12.75 6.15 12.32
N ALA A 54 13.66 5.24 12.65
CA ALA A 54 15.01 5.61 13.10
C ALA A 54 15.78 6.40 12.04
N ALA A 55 15.67 5.98 10.77
CA ALA A 55 16.26 6.70 9.64
C ALA A 55 15.64 8.09 9.43
N ALA A 56 14.32 8.22 9.58
CA ALA A 56 13.65 9.52 9.49
C ALA A 56 14.10 10.43 10.64
N ASP A 57 14.14 9.92 11.88
CA ASP A 57 14.58 10.66 13.07
C ASP A 57 16.03 11.16 12.94
N SER A 58 16.91 10.38 12.30
CA SER A 58 18.31 10.76 12.04
C SER A 58 18.46 11.94 11.07
N GLY A 59 17.40 12.33 10.36
CA GLY A 59 17.40 13.47 9.44
C GLY A 59 17.89 13.16 8.03
N VAL A 60 17.88 11.89 7.62
CA VAL A 60 18.13 11.51 6.23
C VAL A 60 17.15 12.22 5.29
N GLN A 61 17.56 12.52 4.06
CA GLN A 61 16.68 13.19 3.08
C GLN A 61 15.82 12.19 2.30
N THR A 62 16.31 10.96 2.13
CA THR A 62 15.65 9.92 1.33
C THR A 62 15.69 8.58 2.03
N ILE A 63 14.54 7.91 2.11
CA ILE A 63 14.44 6.51 2.50
C ILE A 63 13.94 5.71 1.30
N VAL A 64 14.65 4.65 0.93
CA VAL A 64 14.28 3.76 -0.17
C VAL A 64 13.74 2.45 0.38
N ALA A 65 12.49 2.13 0.04
CA ALA A 65 11.86 0.84 0.33
C ALA A 65 12.14 -0.14 -0.81
N ALA A 66 12.98 -1.15 -0.56
CA ALA A 66 13.26 -2.23 -1.50
C ALA A 66 12.52 -3.52 -1.12
N GLY A 67 11.32 -3.68 -1.65
CA GLY A 67 10.44 -4.79 -1.28
C GLY A 67 9.13 -4.81 -2.06
N GLY A 68 8.12 -5.47 -1.48
CA GLY A 68 6.74 -5.44 -1.97
C GLY A 68 5.88 -4.40 -1.25
N ASP A 69 4.57 -4.42 -1.50
CA ASP A 69 3.62 -3.45 -0.95
C ASP A 69 3.65 -3.38 0.59
N GLY A 70 3.85 -4.52 1.28
CA GLY A 70 3.98 -4.56 2.74
C GLY A 70 5.25 -3.85 3.25
N THR A 71 6.39 -4.02 2.57
CA THR A 71 7.62 -3.28 2.91
C THR A 71 7.43 -1.79 2.71
N VAL A 72 6.81 -1.38 1.61
CA VAL A 72 6.52 0.05 1.36
C VAL A 72 5.58 0.60 2.43
N ASN A 73 4.53 -0.13 2.80
CA ASN A 73 3.60 0.29 3.84
C ASN A 73 4.27 0.43 5.21
N GLU A 74 5.15 -0.49 5.59
CA GLU A 74 5.91 -0.37 6.84
C GLU A 74 6.88 0.82 6.82
N VAL A 75 7.56 1.08 5.70
CA VAL A 75 8.42 2.27 5.57
C VAL A 75 7.60 3.56 5.74
N VAL A 76 6.44 3.66 5.07
CA VAL A 76 5.53 4.80 5.24
C VAL A 76 5.09 4.96 6.69
N ASN A 77 4.71 3.87 7.37
CA ASN A 77 4.36 3.92 8.78
C ASN A 77 5.51 4.42 9.65
N GLY A 78 6.75 4.04 9.34
CA GLY A 78 7.93 4.54 10.06
C GLY A 78 8.15 6.03 9.85
N ILE A 79 8.08 6.50 8.60
CA ILE A 79 8.21 7.91 8.23
C ILE A 79 7.13 8.76 8.91
N MET A 80 5.87 8.33 8.84
CA MET A 80 4.73 9.09 9.38
C MET A 80 4.70 9.16 10.90
N ARG A 81 5.54 8.37 11.59
CA ARG A 81 5.74 8.39 13.05
C ARG A 81 6.97 9.21 13.47
N SER A 82 7.60 9.90 12.52
CA SER A 82 8.65 10.88 12.77
C SER A 82 8.13 12.29 12.48
N ASP A 83 8.67 13.29 13.16
CA ASP A 83 8.40 14.70 12.84
C ASP A 83 9.06 15.12 11.51
N LYS A 84 9.99 14.31 11.00
CA LYS A 84 10.66 14.51 9.72
C LYS A 84 10.06 13.60 8.66
N ARG A 85 9.88 14.14 7.45
CA ARG A 85 9.32 13.42 6.30
C ARG A 85 10.33 13.32 5.16
N PRO A 86 11.29 12.38 5.23
CA PRO A 86 12.17 12.10 4.10
C PRO A 86 11.37 11.66 2.87
N VAL A 87 11.93 11.91 1.69
CA VAL A 87 11.36 11.44 0.42
C VAL A 87 11.41 9.92 0.39
N LEU A 88 10.30 9.29 0.02
CA LEU A 88 10.22 7.85 -0.19
C LEU A 88 10.64 7.49 -1.62
N GLY A 89 11.68 6.67 -1.76
CA GLY A 89 11.97 5.94 -3.00
C GLY A 89 11.42 4.52 -2.94
N ILE A 90 10.93 3.99 -4.06
CA ILE A 90 10.41 2.62 -4.14
C ILE A 90 11.23 1.81 -5.14
N LEU A 91 11.84 0.72 -4.67
CA LEU A 91 12.44 -0.30 -5.52
C LEU A 91 11.51 -1.54 -5.53
N PRO A 92 10.76 -1.78 -6.62
CA PRO A 92 9.74 -2.82 -6.68
C PRO A 92 10.37 -4.23 -6.77
N MET A 93 10.61 -4.81 -5.60
CA MET A 93 11.23 -6.12 -5.42
C MET A 93 10.24 -7.21 -5.01
N GLY A 94 8.99 -6.87 -4.75
CA GLY A 94 7.92 -7.83 -4.47
C GLY A 94 7.35 -8.50 -5.72
N THR A 95 6.40 -9.41 -5.51
CA THR A 95 5.69 -10.12 -6.58
C THR A 95 4.61 -9.24 -7.24
N THR A 96 3.98 -8.38 -6.45
CA THR A 96 2.77 -7.62 -6.81
C THR A 96 3.10 -6.17 -7.17
N ASN A 97 3.65 -5.43 -6.20
CA ASN A 97 4.03 -4.02 -6.32
C ASN A 97 2.88 -3.18 -6.89
N ASP A 98 1.67 -3.39 -6.38
CA ASP A 98 0.48 -2.69 -6.89
C ASP A 98 0.58 -1.19 -6.60
N TYR A 99 1.10 -0.80 -5.43
CA TYR A 99 1.28 0.61 -5.09
C TYR A 99 2.33 1.29 -5.98
N ALA A 100 3.47 0.62 -6.20
CA ALA A 100 4.50 1.12 -7.10
C ALA A 100 3.94 1.31 -8.53
N ARG A 101 3.10 0.38 -9.00
CA ARG A 101 2.43 0.49 -10.31
C ARG A 101 1.45 1.66 -10.36
N ALA A 102 0.65 1.86 -9.30
CA ALA A 102 -0.29 2.98 -9.20
C ALA A 102 0.43 4.34 -9.26
N LEU A 103 1.65 4.41 -8.72
CA LEU A 103 2.53 5.59 -8.78
C LEU A 103 3.28 5.76 -10.11
N GLY A 104 3.10 4.86 -11.09
CA GLY A 104 3.86 4.88 -12.33
C GLY A 104 5.34 4.48 -12.17
N VAL A 105 5.72 3.86 -11.06
CA VAL A 105 7.10 3.39 -10.83
C VAL A 105 7.41 2.24 -11.80
N ASN A 106 8.57 2.34 -12.43
CA ASN A 106 9.06 1.34 -13.37
C ASN A 106 9.16 -0.06 -12.73
N LYS A 107 8.68 -1.09 -13.44
CA LYS A 107 8.71 -2.49 -12.96
C LYS A 107 10.13 -3.06 -12.85
N ASN A 108 11.04 -2.54 -13.67
CA ASN A 108 12.46 -2.89 -13.63
C ASN A 108 13.13 -2.12 -12.48
N PRO A 109 13.78 -2.80 -11.53
CA PRO A 109 14.43 -2.14 -10.41
C PRO A 109 15.51 -1.13 -10.78
N LEU A 110 16.26 -1.33 -11.87
CA LEU A 110 17.29 -0.37 -12.29
C LEU A 110 16.68 0.91 -12.86
N ASP A 111 15.57 0.79 -13.58
CA ASP A 111 14.85 1.95 -14.11
C ASP A 111 14.16 2.71 -12.96
N ALA A 112 13.63 1.99 -11.96
CA ALA A 112 13.14 2.61 -10.73
C ALA A 112 14.26 3.31 -9.94
N LEU A 113 15.45 2.71 -9.88
CA LEU A 113 16.62 3.34 -9.26
C LEU A 113 17.02 4.62 -9.98
N ASN A 114 17.04 4.63 -11.32
CA ASN A 114 17.35 5.83 -12.09
C ASN A 114 16.36 6.97 -11.78
N ASN A 115 15.06 6.68 -11.63
CA ASN A 115 14.08 7.68 -11.21
C ASN A 115 14.39 8.26 -9.81
N ILE A 116 14.77 7.40 -8.85
CA ILE A 116 15.19 7.84 -7.50
C ILE A 116 16.41 8.76 -7.58
N LEU A 117 17.38 8.45 -8.44
CA LEU A 117 18.58 9.26 -8.66
C LEU A 117 18.25 10.62 -9.29
N ASN A 118 17.26 10.67 -10.20
CA ASN A 118 16.80 11.89 -10.86
C ASN A 118 15.99 12.81 -9.92
N ARG A 119 15.46 12.27 -8.81
CA ARG A 119 14.71 13.00 -7.77
C ARG A 119 13.45 13.71 -8.29
N GLU A 120 12.79 13.12 -9.28
CA GLU A 120 11.43 13.52 -9.63
C GLU A 120 10.50 13.04 -8.52
N THR A 121 9.90 14.00 -7.81
CA THR A 121 9.05 13.72 -6.64
C THR A 121 7.64 14.20 -6.90
N VAL A 122 6.69 13.47 -6.34
CA VAL A 122 5.27 13.83 -6.32
C VAL A 122 4.77 13.70 -4.89
N GLU A 123 3.85 14.58 -4.50
CA GLU A 123 3.14 14.45 -3.24
C GLU A 123 2.04 13.40 -3.37
N ILE A 124 1.83 12.65 -2.29
CA ILE A 124 0.90 11.54 -2.21
C ILE A 124 0.12 11.61 -0.90
N ASP A 125 -1.16 11.29 -0.97
CA ASP A 125 -2.01 11.17 0.19
C ASP A 125 -1.72 9.88 0.94
N ILE A 126 -1.75 9.93 2.27
CA ILE A 126 -1.56 8.78 3.14
C ILE A 126 -2.77 8.66 4.07
N GLY A 127 -3.36 7.46 4.09
CA GLY A 127 -4.42 7.11 5.01
C GLY A 127 -3.91 7.02 6.44
N LYS A 128 -4.64 7.63 7.38
CA LYS A 128 -4.44 7.43 8.81
C LYS A 128 -5.65 6.70 9.39
N ALA A 129 -5.40 5.55 10.00
CA ALA A 129 -6.36 4.78 10.75
C ALA A 129 -5.99 4.81 12.23
N ASN A 130 -7.00 4.90 13.10
CA ASN A 130 -6.80 4.99 14.56
C ASN A 130 -5.83 6.15 14.92
N GLN A 131 -5.03 5.98 15.97
CA GLN A 131 -4.08 7.00 16.42
C GLN A 131 -2.76 7.01 15.64
N ASP A 132 -2.19 5.83 15.35
CA ASP A 132 -0.80 5.71 14.85
C ASP A 132 -0.63 4.73 13.68
N GLU A 133 -1.72 4.29 13.04
CA GLU A 133 -1.64 3.35 11.92
C GLU A 133 -1.85 4.07 10.61
N PHE A 134 -1.00 3.79 9.63
CA PHE A 134 -1.05 4.42 8.32
C PHE A 134 -1.22 3.39 7.21
N PHE A 135 -1.93 3.75 6.15
CA PHE A 135 -2.12 2.90 4.98
C PHE A 135 -1.86 3.66 3.69
N ILE A 136 -1.27 2.96 2.72
CA ILE A 136 -0.91 3.52 1.41
C ILE A 136 -1.96 3.21 0.33
N ASN A 137 -2.72 2.12 0.51
CA ASN A 137 -3.67 1.63 -0.49
C ASN A 137 -5.10 1.70 0.03
N ASN A 138 -5.42 0.89 1.04
CA ASN A 138 -6.79 0.81 1.54
C ASN A 138 -6.82 0.42 3.01
N ALA A 139 -7.89 0.86 3.67
CA ALA A 139 -8.37 0.32 4.93
C ALA A 139 -9.71 -0.36 4.67
N ALA A 140 -9.97 -1.46 5.37
CA ALA A 140 -11.18 -2.24 5.16
C ALA A 140 -11.79 -2.66 6.51
N ALA A 141 -13.11 -2.59 6.60
CA ALA A 141 -13.88 -2.90 7.80
C ALA A 141 -15.09 -3.79 7.47
N GLY A 142 -15.55 -4.56 8.46
CA GLY A 142 -16.62 -5.55 8.32
C GLY A 142 -16.12 -6.96 8.64
N LYS A 143 -16.93 -8.00 8.36
CA LYS A 143 -16.57 -9.41 8.61
C LYS A 143 -15.63 -9.97 7.53
N ILE A 144 -14.56 -9.23 7.23
CA ILE A 144 -13.49 -9.62 6.30
C ILE A 144 -12.74 -10.85 6.78
N THR A 145 -12.66 -11.05 8.10
CA THR A 145 -11.97 -12.18 8.73
C THR A 145 -12.49 -13.52 8.24
N GLU A 146 -13.81 -13.65 8.00
CA GLU A 146 -14.37 -14.89 7.43
C GLU A 146 -13.83 -15.17 6.01
N ILE A 147 -13.46 -14.13 5.24
CA ILE A 147 -12.93 -14.23 3.87
C ILE A 147 -11.42 -14.50 3.87
N THR A 148 -10.63 -13.74 4.65
CA THR A 148 -9.16 -13.87 4.65
C THR A 148 -8.66 -15.18 5.26
N TYR A 149 -9.36 -15.75 6.26
CA TYR A 149 -9.02 -17.07 6.80
C TYR A 149 -9.38 -18.24 5.87
N ALA A 150 -10.33 -18.04 4.96
CA ALA A 150 -10.83 -19.11 4.09
C ALA A 150 -10.06 -19.26 2.77
N VAL A 151 -9.21 -18.29 2.40
CA VAL A 151 -8.42 -18.36 1.17
C VAL A 151 -6.93 -18.47 1.48
N PRO A 152 -6.34 -19.69 1.39
CA PRO A 152 -4.92 -19.90 1.64
C PRO A 152 -4.04 -19.05 0.71
N GLU A 153 -2.98 -18.42 1.25
CA GLU A 153 -2.00 -17.65 0.45
C GLU A 153 -1.38 -18.48 -0.69
N THR A 154 -1.31 -19.80 -0.52
CA THR A 154 -0.81 -20.75 -1.53
C THR A 154 -1.63 -20.77 -2.82
N LYS A 155 -2.93 -20.45 -2.77
CA LYS A 155 -3.79 -20.34 -3.97
C LYS A 155 -3.47 -19.11 -4.81
N LYS A 156 -3.06 -17.99 -4.18
CA LYS A 156 -2.65 -16.75 -4.86
C LYS A 156 -1.46 -17.00 -5.80
N ASN A 157 -0.53 -17.85 -5.37
CA ASN A 157 0.67 -18.21 -6.13
C ASN A 157 0.41 -19.26 -7.23
N ARG A 158 -0.65 -20.08 -7.10
CA ARG A 158 -0.93 -21.23 -7.99
C ARG A 158 -1.98 -20.96 -9.07
N TYR A 159 -3.05 -20.23 -8.73
CA TYR A 159 -4.21 -20.03 -9.61
C TYR A 159 -4.39 -18.57 -10.07
N GLY A 160 -3.47 -17.69 -9.68
CA GLY A 160 -3.52 -16.27 -10.03
C GLY A 160 -4.54 -15.47 -9.21
N ARG A 161 -4.44 -14.14 -9.34
CA ARG A 161 -5.18 -13.16 -8.53
C ARG A 161 -6.70 -13.20 -8.73
N LEU A 162 -7.16 -13.51 -9.94
CA LEU A 162 -8.58 -13.60 -10.26
C LEU A 162 -9.27 -14.77 -9.54
N ALA A 163 -8.61 -15.92 -9.41
CA ALA A 163 -9.15 -17.05 -8.66
C ALA A 163 -9.26 -16.77 -7.16
N TYR A 164 -8.27 -16.06 -6.59
CA TYR A 164 -8.29 -15.60 -5.19
C TYR A 164 -9.48 -14.65 -4.93
N LEU A 165 -9.70 -13.68 -5.82
CA LEU A 165 -10.83 -12.76 -5.73
C LEU A 165 -12.17 -13.48 -5.89
N LEU A 166 -12.33 -14.34 -6.90
CA LEU A 166 -13.57 -15.06 -7.16
C LEU A 166 -13.94 -15.95 -5.97
N ASP A 167 -12.96 -16.59 -5.34
CA ASP A 167 -13.18 -17.35 -4.10
C ASP A 167 -13.63 -16.43 -2.95
N GLY A 168 -13.05 -15.23 -2.81
CA GLY A 168 -13.50 -14.23 -1.84
C GLY A 168 -14.93 -13.71 -2.12
N LEU A 169 -15.29 -13.47 -3.38
CA LEU A 169 -16.62 -13.03 -3.79
C LEU A 169 -17.69 -14.10 -3.54
N LYS A 170 -17.35 -15.38 -3.69
CA LYS A 170 -18.26 -16.51 -3.35
C LYS A 170 -18.62 -16.57 -1.87
N MET A 171 -17.86 -15.89 -1.00
CA MET A 171 -18.12 -15.84 0.43
C MET A 171 -19.08 -14.72 0.82
N LEU A 172 -19.28 -13.71 -0.04
CA LEU A 172 -20.17 -12.57 0.24
C LEU A 172 -21.58 -12.97 0.70
N PRO A 173 -22.25 -14.00 0.13
CA PRO A 173 -23.58 -14.41 0.59
C PRO A 173 -23.60 -15.02 2.00
N LYS A 174 -22.46 -15.49 2.50
CA LYS A 174 -22.33 -16.12 3.82
C LYS A 174 -22.03 -15.11 4.93
N LEU A 175 -21.63 -13.88 4.57
CA LEU A 175 -21.28 -12.85 5.53
C LEU A 175 -22.51 -12.35 6.28
N ARG A 176 -22.40 -12.31 7.61
CA ARG A 176 -23.41 -11.67 8.45
C ARG A 176 -23.20 -10.14 8.39
N PRO A 177 -24.27 -9.34 8.21
CA PRO A 177 -24.13 -7.89 8.29
C PRO A 177 -23.72 -7.45 9.68
N THR A 178 -22.97 -6.35 9.73
CA THR A 178 -22.61 -5.64 10.95
C THR A 178 -23.23 -4.24 10.89
N ASN A 179 -23.92 -3.83 11.96
CA ASN A 179 -24.38 -2.45 12.09
C ASN A 179 -23.19 -1.54 12.34
N VAL A 180 -23.07 -0.49 11.53
CA VAL A 180 -22.01 0.50 11.64
C VAL A 180 -22.59 1.91 11.62
N GLU A 181 -21.80 2.83 12.13
CA GLU A 181 -21.98 4.26 11.91
C GLU A 181 -20.73 4.79 11.21
N ILE A 182 -20.93 5.47 10.08
CA ILE A 182 -19.85 6.03 9.28
C ILE A 182 -20.17 7.51 9.10
N THR A 183 -19.24 8.36 9.50
CA THR A 183 -19.31 9.81 9.32
C THR A 183 -18.23 10.22 8.33
N PHE A 184 -18.58 10.99 7.32
CA PHE A 184 -17.67 11.47 6.28
C PHE A 184 -18.20 12.81 5.78
N ASP A 185 -17.35 13.83 5.65
CA ASP A 185 -17.67 15.13 5.02
C ASP A 185 -18.98 15.79 5.51
N GLY A 186 -19.29 15.68 6.80
CA GLY A 186 -20.53 16.22 7.40
C GLY A 186 -21.77 15.36 7.18
N GLU A 187 -21.68 14.28 6.41
CA GLU A 187 -22.72 13.26 6.24
C GLU A 187 -22.56 12.11 7.23
N ARG A 188 -23.66 11.38 7.45
CA ARG A 188 -23.70 10.19 8.30
C ARG A 188 -24.47 9.07 7.63
N PHE A 189 -23.85 7.91 7.58
CA PHE A 189 -24.51 6.65 7.28
C PHE A 189 -24.63 5.82 8.57
N SER A 190 -25.81 5.30 8.85
CA SER A 190 -26.03 4.33 9.93
C SER A 190 -26.83 3.14 9.40
N GLY A 191 -26.35 1.93 9.65
CA GLY A 191 -27.07 0.71 9.26
C GLY A 191 -26.20 -0.51 9.03
N PRO A 192 -26.82 -1.64 8.61
CA PRO A 192 -26.12 -2.90 8.40
C PRO A 192 -25.33 -2.89 7.08
N ILE A 193 -24.05 -3.23 7.19
CA ILE A 193 -23.15 -3.43 6.03
C ILE A 193 -22.55 -4.82 6.07
N LEU A 194 -22.16 -5.34 4.90
CA LEU A 194 -21.32 -6.53 4.80
C LEU A 194 -19.84 -6.14 4.93
N LEU A 195 -19.42 -5.14 4.16
CA LEU A 195 -18.05 -4.71 3.99
C LEU A 195 -18.00 -3.20 3.72
N CYS A 196 -16.92 -2.56 4.13
CA CYS A 196 -16.59 -1.19 3.80
C CYS A 196 -15.11 -1.10 3.43
N PHE A 197 -14.78 -0.29 2.42
CA PHE A 197 -13.41 0.04 2.04
C PHE A 197 -13.23 1.55 2.01
N VAL A 198 -12.10 2.02 2.54
CA VAL A 198 -11.61 3.39 2.40
C VAL A 198 -10.36 3.28 1.53
N ASN A 199 -10.43 3.78 0.30
CA ASN A 199 -9.37 3.59 -0.70
C ASN A 199 -8.64 4.88 -1.00
N ASN A 200 -7.32 4.79 -1.06
CA ASN A 200 -6.40 5.84 -1.49
C ASN A 200 -5.88 5.58 -2.92
N SER A 201 -5.78 4.32 -3.32
CA SER A 201 -5.36 3.93 -4.66
C SER A 201 -6.45 3.15 -5.39
N ASN A 202 -6.40 3.18 -6.72
CA ASN A 202 -7.34 2.48 -7.60
C ASN A 202 -7.12 0.95 -7.61
N THR A 203 -6.20 0.41 -6.81
CA THR A 203 -5.88 -1.01 -6.81
C THR A 203 -6.29 -1.69 -5.51
N VAL A 204 -7.23 -2.63 -5.60
CA VAL A 204 -7.54 -3.56 -4.51
C VAL A 204 -7.07 -4.95 -4.93
N GLY A 205 -5.96 -5.42 -4.35
CA GLY A 205 -5.42 -6.77 -4.63
C GLY A 205 -5.00 -7.00 -6.10
N GLY A 206 -4.72 -5.93 -6.85
CA GLY A 206 -4.35 -6.00 -8.27
C GLY A 206 -5.50 -5.86 -9.26
N LEU A 207 -6.68 -5.44 -8.81
CA LEU A 207 -7.82 -5.09 -9.66
C LEU A 207 -7.94 -3.58 -9.72
N GLU A 208 -7.73 -3.03 -10.91
CA GLU A 208 -7.78 -1.59 -11.19
C GLU A 208 -9.23 -1.07 -11.40
N SER A 209 -10.22 -1.97 -11.49
CA SER A 209 -11.61 -1.67 -11.86
C SER A 209 -12.67 -1.99 -10.79
N LEU A 210 -12.26 -2.49 -9.61
CA LEU A 210 -13.21 -2.83 -8.54
C LEU A 210 -13.78 -1.57 -7.87
N CYS A 211 -13.01 -0.49 -7.88
CA CYS A 211 -13.42 0.83 -7.41
C CYS A 211 -13.32 1.80 -8.61
N PRO A 212 -14.11 2.90 -8.63
CA PRO A 212 -13.83 3.99 -9.56
C PRO A 212 -12.39 4.51 -9.38
N PRO A 213 -11.85 5.22 -10.38
CA PRO A 213 -10.49 5.70 -10.32
C PRO A 213 -10.31 6.64 -9.12
N ALA A 214 -9.62 6.12 -8.10
CA ALA A 214 -9.06 6.89 -6.99
C ALA A 214 -7.79 7.57 -7.48
N LYS A 215 -7.59 8.83 -7.08
CA LYS A 215 -6.34 9.53 -7.29
C LYS A 215 -5.60 9.55 -5.96
N ILE A 216 -4.32 9.22 -6.02
CA ILE A 216 -3.45 9.07 -4.87
C ILE A 216 -2.94 10.41 -4.29
N ASN A 217 -3.41 11.54 -4.81
CA ASN A 217 -2.91 12.89 -4.52
C ASN A 217 -3.97 13.98 -4.75
N ASP A 218 -5.25 13.65 -4.61
CA ASP A 218 -6.34 14.63 -4.74
C ASP A 218 -6.90 15.11 -3.40
N GLY A 219 -6.36 14.63 -2.28
CA GLY A 219 -6.76 14.97 -0.92
C GLY A 219 -7.96 14.18 -0.39
N TYR A 220 -8.47 13.20 -1.15
CA TYR A 220 -9.67 12.44 -0.80
C TYR A 220 -9.43 10.94 -0.68
N PHE A 221 -10.29 10.28 0.11
CA PHE A 221 -10.43 8.83 0.07
C PHE A 221 -11.75 8.44 -0.61
N ASP A 222 -11.71 7.38 -1.41
CA ASP A 222 -12.92 6.78 -1.97
C ASP A 222 -13.52 5.78 -0.98
N LEU A 223 -14.69 6.13 -0.43
CA LEU A 223 -15.47 5.29 0.47
C LEU A 223 -16.42 4.39 -0.32
N LEU A 224 -16.30 3.07 -0.10
CA LEU A 224 -17.13 2.05 -0.73
C LEU A 224 -17.82 1.21 0.32
N ILE A 225 -19.15 1.32 0.38
CA ILE A 225 -19.99 0.60 1.36
C ILE A 225 -20.81 -0.47 0.64
N LEU A 226 -20.60 -1.74 1.01
CA LEU A 226 -21.41 -2.85 0.55
C LEU A 226 -22.52 -3.15 1.57
N LYS A 227 -23.74 -2.76 1.24
CA LYS A 227 -24.95 -3.07 2.02
C LYS A 227 -25.41 -4.51 1.74
N LYS A 228 -26.08 -5.16 2.70
CA LYS A 228 -26.75 -6.43 2.42
C LYS A 228 -27.95 -6.16 1.51
N SER A 229 -28.01 -6.81 0.35
CA SER A 229 -29.17 -6.79 -0.55
C SER A 229 -29.62 -8.22 -0.85
N ILE A 230 -30.88 -8.40 -1.27
CA ILE A 230 -31.44 -9.70 -1.65
C ILE A 230 -30.63 -10.26 -2.82
N THR A 231 -30.27 -11.54 -2.71
CA THR A 231 -29.20 -12.27 -3.40
C THR A 231 -29.22 -12.22 -4.94
N SER A 232 -30.31 -11.77 -5.57
CA SER A 232 -30.44 -11.59 -7.02
C SER A 232 -29.93 -10.22 -7.54
N LYS A 233 -29.60 -9.28 -6.66
CA LYS A 233 -29.03 -7.96 -7.01
C LYS A 233 -27.59 -7.75 -6.51
N ILE A 234 -26.85 -8.82 -6.18
CA ILE A 234 -25.40 -8.75 -5.91
C ILE A 234 -24.64 -8.68 -7.25
N VAL A 235 -25.03 -7.72 -8.08
CA VAL A 235 -24.31 -7.31 -9.29
C VAL A 235 -24.18 -5.80 -9.12
N PHE A 236 -23.03 -5.38 -8.59
CA PHE A 236 -22.55 -3.99 -8.58
C PHE A 236 -23.45 -2.92 -7.91
N ALA A 237 -23.89 -3.13 -6.67
CA ALA A 237 -24.33 -2.00 -5.84
C ALA A 237 -23.14 -1.42 -5.07
N PHE A 238 -22.22 -0.76 -5.78
CA PHE A 238 -21.23 0.11 -5.16
C PHE A 238 -21.80 1.51 -5.09
N LEU A 239 -22.21 1.95 -3.89
CA LEU A 239 -22.36 3.38 -3.65
C LEU A 239 -20.95 3.92 -3.50
N VAL A 240 -20.49 4.58 -4.55
CA VAL A 240 -19.26 5.35 -4.55
C VAL A 240 -19.67 6.74 -4.14
N ILE A 241 -19.24 7.14 -2.95
CA ILE A 241 -19.38 8.52 -2.52
C ILE A 241 -18.03 9.17 -2.80
N LYS A 242 -17.98 9.99 -3.86
CA LYS A 242 -16.89 10.92 -4.08
C LYS A 242 -17.26 12.23 -3.41
N ALA A 243 -16.52 12.60 -2.37
CA ALA A 243 -16.61 13.92 -1.81
C ALA A 243 -15.95 14.91 -2.79
N TRP A 244 -16.74 15.83 -3.35
CA TRP A 244 -16.24 16.93 -4.16
C TRP A 244 -16.22 18.17 -3.28
N HIS A 245 -15.05 18.79 -3.07
CA HIS A 245 -15.02 20.24 -2.88
C HIS A 245 -14.39 20.85 -4.12
N THR A 246 -15.13 21.72 -4.79
CA THR A 246 -14.52 22.72 -5.67
C THR A 246 -13.92 23.81 -4.77
N PRO A 247 -12.80 24.44 -5.17
CA PRO A 247 -12.09 25.43 -4.36
C PRO A 247 -12.99 26.60 -3.92
#